data_AF-A0A0C3DPE1-F1
#
_entry.id   AF-A0A0C3DPE1-F1
#
_cell.length_a   1.000
_cell.length_b   1.000
_cell.length_c   1.000
_cell.angle_alpha   90.00
_cell.angle_beta   90.00
_cell.angle_gamma   90.00
#
_symmetry.space_group_name_H-M   'P 1'
#
loop_
_entity.id
_entity.type
_entity.pdbx_description
1 polymer ?
#
loop_
_entity_poly.entity_id
_entity_poly.type
_entity_poly.pdbx_seq_one_letter_code
_entity_poly.pdbx_strand_id
1 'polypeptide(L)'
;EENLSNAQALIHGAMFVRDGVDEDGTTQNMASPALTGLVVDFFNTGPSALCSLFPEVFMQEVPKPTVCLTATAIQATIDEYMITGTQQDHNFEYTTYSKVFAQLMGMQTKIDTNPKHTAITHALRVSWATG
;
A
#
# COMPACT_ATOMS: atom_id res chain seq x y z
N GLU A 1 1.14 -19.30 16.68
CA GLU A 1 0.12 -18.44 17.34
C GLU A 1 0.42 -16.96 17.19
N GLU A 2 1.63 -16.49 17.50
CA GLU A 2 2.01 -15.06 17.39
C GLU A 2 1.79 -14.45 16.00
N ASN A 3 2.25 -15.12 14.92
CA ASN A 3 2.07 -14.64 13.54
C ASN A 3 0.60 -14.47 13.14
N LEU A 4 -0.27 -15.38 13.58
CA LEU A 4 -1.71 -15.31 13.31
C LEU A 4 -2.35 -14.12 14.02
N SER A 5 -1.99 -13.90 15.29
CA SER A 5 -2.43 -12.73 16.06
C SER A 5 -1.98 -11.41 15.41
N ASN A 6 -0.72 -11.35 14.95
CA ASN A 6 -0.18 -10.17 14.26
C ASN A 6 -0.89 -9.92 12.92
N ALA A 7 -1.13 -10.96 12.12
CA ALA A 7 -1.86 -10.84 10.86
C ALA A 7 -3.29 -10.32 11.07
N GLN A 8 -3.99 -10.81 12.10
CA GLN A 8 -5.32 -10.33 12.48
C GLN A 8 -5.30 -8.84 12.86
N ALA A 9 -4.33 -8.43 13.68
CA ALA A 9 -4.17 -7.05 14.10
C ALA A 9 -3.87 -6.11 12.92
N LEU A 10 -3.06 -6.56 11.96
CA LEU A 10 -2.69 -5.79 10.77
C LEU A 10 -3.87 -5.57 9.83
N ILE A 11 -4.69 -6.60 9.57
CA ILE A 11 -5.89 -6.50 8.72
C ILE A 11 -6.97 -5.66 9.38
N HIS A 12 -7.12 -5.75 10.71
CA HIS A 12 -8.14 -5.02 11.43
C HIS A 12 -8.00 -3.51 11.18
N GLY A 13 -9.00 -2.89 10.53
CA GLY A 13 -8.95 -1.48 10.18
C GLY A 13 -7.89 -1.09 9.14
N ALA A 14 -7.29 -2.06 8.43
CA ALA A 14 -6.17 -1.87 7.51
C ALA A 14 -4.98 -1.14 8.16
N MET A 15 -4.58 -1.57 9.36
CA MET A 15 -3.42 -1.01 10.06
C MET A 15 -2.12 -1.18 9.27
N PHE A 16 -2.01 -2.23 8.45
CA PHE A 16 -0.83 -2.49 7.62
C PHE A 16 -0.49 -1.38 6.61
N VAL A 17 -1.43 -0.48 6.28
CA VAL A 17 -1.16 0.67 5.38
C VAL A 17 -0.79 1.96 6.12
N ARG A 18 -0.76 1.96 7.46
CA ARG A 18 -0.55 3.17 8.27
C ARG A 18 0.85 3.21 8.86
N ASP A 19 1.33 4.41 9.13
CA ASP A 19 2.59 4.65 9.87
C ASP A 19 2.32 5.45 11.15
N GLY A 20 1.56 4.83 12.06
CA GLY A 20 1.22 5.42 13.35
C GLY A 20 0.48 6.77 13.26
N VAL A 21 0.79 7.64 14.21
CA VAL A 21 0.30 9.01 14.32
C VAL A 21 1.47 9.98 14.41
N ASP A 22 1.36 11.14 13.78
CA ASP A 22 2.35 12.20 13.91
C ASP A 22 2.25 12.95 15.25
N GLU A 23 3.13 13.93 15.46
CA GLU A 23 3.19 14.76 16.67
C GLU A 23 1.89 15.54 16.92
N ASP A 24 1.13 15.84 15.86
CA ASP A 24 -0.17 16.50 15.93
C ASP A 24 -1.33 15.53 16.20
N GLY A 25 -1.04 14.24 16.40
CA GLY A 25 -2.05 13.19 16.58
C GLY A 25 -2.76 12.78 15.28
N THR A 26 -2.20 13.12 14.11
CA THR A 26 -2.78 12.79 12.81
C THR A 26 -2.29 11.43 12.35
N THR A 27 -3.22 10.55 12.00
CA THR A 27 -2.88 9.25 11.43
C THR A 27 -2.22 9.40 10.07
N GLN A 28 -1.05 8.77 9.91
CA GLN A 28 -0.34 8.72 8.64
C GLN A 28 -0.91 7.58 7.78
N ASN A 29 -1.98 7.89 7.04
CA ASN A 29 -2.63 6.94 6.15
C ASN A 29 -1.80 6.70 4.88
N MET A 30 -1.81 5.46 4.38
CA MET A 30 -1.03 5.03 3.20
C MET A 30 0.48 5.34 3.31
N ALA A 31 1.01 5.35 4.53
CA ALA A 31 2.38 5.76 4.83
C ALA A 31 3.26 4.60 5.32
N SER A 32 2.70 3.40 5.43
CA SER A 32 3.42 2.22 5.94
C SER A 32 4.80 2.06 5.24
N PRO A 33 5.88 1.83 6.00
CA PRO A 33 7.19 1.57 5.41
C PRO A 33 7.20 0.39 4.42
N ALA A 34 6.30 -0.59 4.61
CA ALA A 34 6.13 -1.71 3.67
C ALA A 34 5.58 -1.25 2.31
N LEU A 35 4.71 -0.23 2.28
CA LEU A 35 4.26 0.40 1.04
C LEU A 35 5.42 1.11 0.36
N THR A 36 6.18 1.93 1.10
CA THR A 36 7.35 2.64 0.56
C THR A 36 8.33 1.66 -0.08
N GLY A 37 8.72 0.60 0.63
CA GLY A 37 9.65 -0.40 0.12
C GLY A 37 9.16 -1.03 -1.18
N LEU A 38 7.94 -1.56 -1.20
CA LEU A 38 7.41 -2.21 -2.40
C LEU A 38 7.16 -1.24 -3.56
N VAL A 39 6.73 0.00 -3.29
CA VAL A 39 6.54 1.00 -4.34
C VAL A 39 7.89 1.34 -4.99
N VAL A 40 8.93 1.58 -4.18
CA VAL A 40 10.26 1.93 -4.68
C VAL A 40 10.93 0.74 -5.38
N ASP A 41 10.89 -0.45 -4.76
CA ASP A 41 11.55 -1.64 -5.30
C ASP A 41 10.88 -2.13 -6.59
N PHE A 42 9.55 -2.14 -6.66
CA PHE A 42 8.83 -2.68 -7.81
C PHE A 42 8.70 -1.68 -8.97
N PHE A 43 8.45 -0.41 -8.68
CA PHE A 43 8.11 0.57 -9.71
C PHE A 43 9.32 1.39 -10.18
N ASN A 44 10.33 1.60 -9.33
CA ASN A 44 11.48 2.44 -9.66
C ASN A 44 12.76 1.67 -9.95
N THR A 45 12.88 0.43 -9.45
CA THR A 45 14.14 -0.29 -9.48
C THR A 45 14.17 -1.37 -10.55
N GLY A 46 15.27 -1.44 -11.30
CA GLY A 46 15.53 -2.50 -12.29
C GLY A 46 15.20 -2.12 -13.74
N PRO A 47 15.61 -2.96 -14.71
CA PRO A 47 15.51 -2.65 -16.14
C PRO A 47 14.07 -2.64 -16.68
N SER A 48 13.13 -3.24 -15.93
CA SER A 48 11.71 -3.30 -16.25
C SER A 48 10.86 -2.45 -15.29
N ALA A 49 11.49 -1.51 -14.58
CA ALA A 49 10.81 -0.58 -13.69
C ALA A 49 9.69 0.17 -14.43
N LEU A 50 8.47 0.13 -13.89
CA LEU A 50 7.31 0.75 -14.52
C LEU A 50 7.47 2.26 -14.70
N CYS A 51 8.18 2.94 -13.80
CA CYS A 51 8.50 4.36 -13.95
C CYS A 51 9.40 4.64 -15.16
N SER A 52 10.26 3.70 -15.53
CA SER A 52 11.09 3.81 -16.74
C SER A 52 10.31 3.48 -18.02
N LEU A 53 9.35 2.56 -17.93
CA LEU A 53 8.51 2.15 -19.07
C LEU A 53 7.39 3.15 -19.39
N PHE A 54 6.86 3.83 -18.38
CA PHE A 54 5.75 4.77 -18.49
C PHE A 54 6.08 6.09 -17.78
N PRO A 55 7.14 6.80 -18.19
CA PRO A 55 7.61 7.99 -17.50
C PRO A 55 6.52 9.06 -17.40
N GLU A 56 5.66 9.22 -18.41
CA GLU A 56 4.55 10.16 -18.40
C GLU A 56 3.50 9.90 -17.31
N VAL A 57 3.38 8.65 -16.84
CA VAL A 57 2.43 8.24 -15.79
C VAL A 57 3.01 8.47 -14.40
N PHE A 58 4.33 8.31 -14.25
CA PHE A 58 5.01 8.35 -12.94
C PHE A 58 5.87 9.62 -12.73
N MET A 59 5.92 10.52 -13.71
CA MET A 59 6.86 11.66 -13.74
C MET A 59 6.81 12.56 -12.50
N GLN A 60 5.61 12.81 -11.98
CA GLN A 60 5.40 13.78 -10.90
C GLN A 60 5.12 13.11 -9.57
N GLU A 61 4.43 11.98 -9.60
CA GLU A 61 4.01 11.25 -8.42
C GLU A 61 3.65 9.81 -8.80
N VAL A 62 3.78 8.90 -7.83
CA VAL A 62 3.24 7.55 -7.97
C VAL A 62 1.70 7.61 -8.05
N PRO A 63 1.06 6.98 -9.05
CA PRO A 63 -0.40 6.98 -9.15
C PRO A 63 -1.06 6.33 -7.94
N LYS A 64 -2.18 6.90 -7.48
CA LYS A 64 -2.99 6.32 -6.40
C LYS A 64 -3.41 4.85 -6.65
N PRO A 65 -3.80 4.43 -7.87
CA PRO A 65 -4.07 3.02 -8.15
C PRO A 65 -2.85 2.13 -7.93
N THR A 66 -1.65 2.62 -8.22
CA THR A 66 -0.41 1.89 -7.96
C THR A 66 -0.22 1.64 -6.46
N VAL A 67 -0.39 2.67 -5.63
CA VAL A 67 -0.33 2.54 -4.17
C VAL A 67 -1.35 1.53 -3.65
N CYS A 68 -2.59 1.60 -4.14
CA CYS A 68 -3.65 0.67 -3.75
C CYS A 68 -3.37 -0.76 -4.20
N LEU A 69 -2.76 -0.96 -5.38
CA LEU A 69 -2.34 -2.26 -5.86
C LEU A 69 -1.24 -2.85 -4.98
N THR A 70 -0.24 -2.05 -4.61
CA THR A 70 0.81 -2.47 -3.67
C THR A 70 0.23 -2.85 -2.31
N ALA A 71 -0.69 -2.04 -1.76
CA ALA A 71 -1.38 -2.39 -0.52
C ALA A 71 -2.21 -3.68 -0.65
N THR A 72 -2.80 -3.94 -1.82
CA THR A 72 -3.52 -5.19 -2.10
C THR A 72 -2.58 -6.38 -2.07
N ALA A 73 -1.38 -6.25 -2.65
CA ALA A 73 -0.35 -7.29 -2.60
C ALA A 73 0.13 -7.56 -1.17
N ILE A 74 0.34 -6.52 -0.36
CA ILE A 74 0.67 -6.67 1.07
C ILE A 74 -0.44 -7.43 1.80
N GLN A 75 -1.71 -7.06 1.56
CA GLN A 75 -2.82 -7.76 2.20
C GLN A 75 -2.88 -9.23 1.77
N ALA A 76 -2.59 -9.55 0.51
CA ALA A 76 -2.50 -10.93 0.05
C ALA A 76 -1.45 -11.72 0.84
N THR A 77 -0.26 -11.16 1.01
CA THR A 77 0.79 -11.78 1.84
C THR A 77 0.35 -11.94 3.29
N ILE A 78 -0.37 -10.99 3.89
CA ILE A 78 -0.89 -11.13 5.26
C ILE A 78 -1.96 -12.23 5.34
N ASP A 79 -2.82 -12.36 4.34
CA ASP A 79 -3.85 -13.39 4.28
C ASP A 79 -3.24 -14.81 4.23
N GLU A 80 -2.05 -15.01 3.68
CA GLU A 80 -1.32 -16.29 3.74
C GLU A 80 -1.11 -16.75 5.20
N TYR A 81 -0.63 -15.82 6.05
CA TYR A 81 -0.40 -16.08 7.46
C TYR A 81 -1.70 -16.26 8.25
N MET A 82 -2.82 -15.68 7.80
CA MET A 82 -4.12 -15.80 8.46
C MET A 82 -4.70 -17.22 8.45
N ILE A 83 -4.37 -18.01 7.43
CA ILE A 83 -4.97 -19.35 7.26
C ILE A 83 -4.17 -20.40 8.04
N THR A 84 -2.85 -20.33 7.96
CA THR A 84 -1.97 -21.41 8.44
C THR A 84 -0.99 -20.99 9.54
N GLY A 85 -0.84 -19.68 9.78
CA GLY A 85 0.18 -19.14 10.67
C GLY A 85 1.61 -19.19 10.11
N THR A 86 1.78 -19.67 8.88
CA THR A 86 3.06 -19.76 8.16
C THR A 86 2.91 -19.17 6.76
N GLN A 87 4.04 -18.81 6.14
CA GLN A 87 4.07 -18.39 4.73
C GLN A 87 3.65 -19.57 3.85
N GLN A 88 2.80 -19.30 2.85
CA GLN A 88 2.35 -20.29 1.89
C GLN A 88 2.43 -19.70 0.49
N ASP A 89 2.88 -20.49 -0.49
CA ASP A 89 2.80 -20.05 -1.87
C ASP A 89 1.34 -20.02 -2.31
N HIS A 90 0.82 -18.82 -2.57
CA HIS A 90 -0.52 -18.63 -3.11
C HIS A 90 -0.51 -17.69 -4.32
N ASN A 91 -1.46 -17.86 -5.22
CA ASN A 91 -1.56 -17.02 -6.40
C ASN A 91 -2.22 -15.68 -6.04
N PHE A 92 -1.60 -14.59 -6.49
CA PHE A 92 -2.24 -13.27 -6.46
C PHE A 92 -3.25 -13.14 -7.63
N GLU A 93 -4.50 -13.51 -7.37
CA GLU A 93 -5.55 -13.59 -8.39
C GLU A 93 -6.57 -12.45 -8.32
N TYR A 94 -6.98 -11.94 -9.48
CA TYR A 94 -7.98 -10.88 -9.60
C TYR A 94 -9.32 -11.23 -8.93
N THR A 95 -9.81 -12.46 -9.12
CA THR A 95 -11.07 -12.94 -8.54
C THR A 95 -11.09 -12.87 -7.02
N THR A 96 -9.92 -13.05 -6.40
CA THR A 96 -9.73 -13.01 -4.95
C THR A 96 -9.57 -11.58 -4.45
N TYR A 97 -8.69 -10.79 -5.10
CA TYR A 97 -8.21 -9.52 -4.55
C TYR A 97 -8.81 -8.26 -5.16
N SER A 98 -9.63 -8.36 -6.22
CA SER A 98 -10.31 -7.21 -6.82
C SER A 98 -11.18 -6.44 -5.82
N LYS A 99 -11.85 -7.14 -4.91
CA LYS A 99 -12.66 -6.52 -3.85
C LYS A 99 -11.80 -5.75 -2.85
N VAL A 100 -10.63 -6.30 -2.48
CA VAL A 100 -9.67 -5.64 -1.59
C VAL A 100 -9.13 -4.37 -2.24
N PHE A 101 -8.71 -4.46 -3.50
CA PHE A 101 -8.28 -3.31 -4.29
C PHE A 101 -9.35 -2.21 -4.34
N ALA A 102 -10.61 -2.57 -4.64
CA ALA A 102 -11.71 -1.62 -4.67
C ALA A 102 -11.98 -0.96 -3.30
N GLN A 103 -11.83 -1.70 -2.21
CA GLN A 103 -11.94 -1.16 -0.85
C GLN A 103 -10.82 -0.16 -0.53
N LEU A 104 -9.58 -0.45 -0.93
CA LEU A 104 -8.43 0.44 -0.76
C LEU A 104 -8.58 1.71 -1.61
N MET A 105 -9.07 1.59 -2.85
CA MET A 105 -9.44 2.75 -3.67
C MET A 105 -10.54 3.59 -3.02
N GLY A 106 -11.53 2.96 -2.39
CA GLY A 106 -12.56 3.64 -1.60
C GLY A 106 -11.99 4.36 -0.38
N MET A 107 -10.99 3.78 0.29
CA MET A 107 -10.27 4.43 1.38
C MET A 107 -9.46 5.62 0.90
N GLN A 108 -8.75 5.50 -0.23
CA GLN A 108 -8.06 6.62 -0.86
C GLN A 108 -9.02 7.76 -1.21
N THR A 109 -10.20 7.44 -1.75
CA THR A 109 -11.23 8.45 -2.05
C THR A 109 -11.67 9.20 -0.78
N LYS A 110 -11.77 8.51 0.37
CA LYS A 110 -12.07 9.15 1.66
C LYS A 110 -10.93 10.03 2.14
N ILE A 111 -9.68 9.59 2.01
CA ILE A 111 -8.49 10.39 2.32
C ILE A 111 -8.51 11.71 1.52
N ASP A 112 -8.86 11.61 0.23
CA ASP A 112 -8.92 12.75 -0.69
C ASP A 112 -9.97 13.81 -0.29
N THR A 113 -10.95 13.46 0.56
CA THR A 113 -11.93 14.43 1.10
C THR A 113 -11.37 15.31 2.22
N ASN A 114 -10.20 14.96 2.78
CA ASN A 114 -9.55 15.74 3.83
C ASN A 114 -8.25 16.36 3.30
N PRO A 115 -8.15 17.71 3.22
CA PRO A 115 -6.96 18.38 2.69
C PRO A 115 -5.65 18.03 3.42
N LYS A 116 -5.68 17.85 4.75
CA LYS A 116 -4.49 17.49 5.53
C LYS A 116 -3.97 16.11 5.10
N HIS A 117 -4.84 15.09 5.10
CA HIS A 117 -4.44 13.73 4.69
C HIS A 117 -4.11 13.63 3.19
N THR A 118 -4.77 14.43 2.35
CA THR A 118 -4.45 14.53 0.92
C THR A 118 -3.03 15.05 0.71
N ALA A 119 -2.65 16.12 1.41
CA ALA A 119 -1.31 16.69 1.32
C ALA A 119 -0.23 15.69 1.76
N ILE A 120 -0.46 14.96 2.86
CA ILE A 120 0.46 13.92 3.36
C ILE A 120 0.64 12.81 2.32
N THR A 121 -0.46 12.22 1.85
CA THR A 121 -0.39 11.12 0.86
C THR A 121 0.15 11.56 -0.49
N HIS A 122 -0.05 12.82 -0.88
CA HIS A 122 0.58 13.40 -2.06
C HIS A 122 2.09 13.53 -1.89
N ALA A 123 2.57 14.09 -0.77
CA ALA A 123 4.00 14.24 -0.50
C ALA A 123 4.73 12.89 -0.55
N LEU A 124 4.15 11.84 0.04
CA LEU A 124 4.69 10.49 -0.04
C LEU A 124 4.82 10.00 -1.48
N ARG A 125 3.76 10.10 -2.27
CA ARG A 125 3.77 9.64 -3.67
C ARG A 125 4.73 10.41 -4.56
N VAL A 126 4.94 11.71 -4.30
CA VAL A 126 5.98 12.50 -4.97
C VAL A 126 7.37 11.99 -4.57
N SER A 127 7.63 11.81 -3.27
CA SER A 127 8.93 11.29 -2.80
C SER A 127 9.27 9.93 -3.40
N TRP A 128 8.27 9.04 -3.50
CA TRP A 128 8.45 7.74 -4.12
C TRP A 128 8.67 7.83 -5.63
N ALA A 129 8.17 8.82 -6.35
CA ALA A 129 8.45 8.95 -7.77
C ALA A 129 9.89 9.42 -8.06
N THR A 130 10.50 10.14 -7.12
CA THR A 130 11.81 10.79 -7.33
C THR A 130 13.00 9.97 -6.83
N GLY A 131 12.78 8.92 -6.04
CA GLY A 131 13.83 8.05 -5.50
C GLY A 131 14.45 8.59 -4.21
#